data_AF-A0A7W2NP43-F1
#
_entry.id   AF-A0A7W2NP43-F1
#
_cell.length_a   1.000
_cell.length_b   1.000
_cell.length_c   1.000
_cell.angle_alpha   90.00
_cell.angle_beta   90.00
_cell.angle_gamma   90.00
#
_symmetry.space_group_name_H-M   'P 1'
#
loop_
_entity.id
_entity.type
_entity.pdbx_description
1 polymer ?
#
loop_
_entity_poly.entity_id
_entity_poly.type
_entity_poly.pdbx_seq_one_letter_code
_entity_poly.pdbx_strand_id
1 'polypeptide(L)'
;MFYPKCIYENLPYAYFLVCGYLIAFYDTWPVFASVGLFYLAGCATLVTRSGYRRLDRYKANEQQPNKKNILPEWLYEYLPYTYFAFATVMLLKTSLPSLQFLAFLLMMLALRNLLFRVNNRRKAKSLF
;
A
#
# COMPACT_ATOMS: atom_id res chain seq x y z
N MET A 1 -16.30 11.81 -9.27
CA MET A 1 -16.76 10.44 -9.56
C MET A 1 -17.74 10.04 -8.46
N PHE A 2 -19.03 9.92 -8.78
CA PHE A 2 -20.10 9.61 -7.82
C PHE A 2 -20.28 8.09 -7.71
N TYR A 3 -19.36 7.42 -7.02
CA TYR A 3 -19.61 6.04 -6.59
C TYR A 3 -20.14 6.02 -5.16
N PRO A 4 -21.04 5.08 -4.82
CA PRO A 4 -21.44 4.84 -3.44
C PRO A 4 -20.21 4.63 -2.57
N LYS A 5 -20.19 5.27 -1.40
CA LYS A 5 -19.03 5.27 -0.50
C LYS A 5 -18.56 3.85 -0.15
N CYS A 6 -19.49 2.91 0.03
CA CYS A 6 -19.18 1.50 0.30
C CYS A 6 -18.36 0.85 -0.82
N ILE A 7 -18.74 1.07 -2.08
CA ILE A 7 -18.05 0.50 -3.24
C ILE A 7 -16.66 1.13 -3.37
N TYR A 8 -16.60 2.46 -3.33
CA TYR A 8 -15.35 3.19 -3.47
C TYR A 8 -14.36 2.87 -2.34
N GLU A 9 -14.82 2.74 -1.10
CA GLU A 9 -13.95 2.44 0.03
C GLU A 9 -13.42 1.01 0.02
N ASN A 10 -14.19 0.07 -0.53
CA ASN A 10 -13.85 -1.35 -0.56
C ASN A 10 -13.10 -1.78 -1.84
N LEU A 11 -13.19 -0.98 -2.91
CA LEU A 11 -12.58 -1.25 -4.21
C LEU A 11 -11.10 -1.70 -4.16
N PRO A 12 -10.18 -1.01 -3.45
CA PRO A 12 -8.79 -1.45 -3.39
C PRO A 12 -8.59 -2.81 -2.73
N TYR A 13 -9.42 -3.15 -1.74
CA TYR A 13 -9.35 -4.45 -1.08
C TYR A 13 -9.86 -5.55 -2.00
N ALA A 14 -10.86 -5.27 -2.83
CA ALA A 14 -11.32 -6.20 -3.85
C ALA A 14 -10.21 -6.52 -4.88
N TYR A 15 -9.46 -5.50 -5.34
CA TYR A 15 -8.30 -5.73 -6.21
C TYR A 15 -7.26 -6.64 -5.55
N PHE A 16 -6.93 -6.41 -4.28
CA PHE A 16 -5.97 -7.26 -3.58
C PHE A 16 -6.47 -8.68 -3.31
N LEU A 17 -7.77 -8.88 -3.08
CA LEU A 17 -8.36 -10.21 -2.97
C LEU A 17 -8.23 -10.98 -4.29
N VAL A 18 -8.53 -10.32 -5.41
CA VAL A 18 -8.36 -10.91 -6.75
C VAL A 18 -6.90 -11.25 -7.02
N CYS A 19 -5.95 -10.36 -6.69
CA CYS A 19 -4.52 -10.64 -6.79
C CYS A 19 -4.12 -11.86 -5.95
N GLY A 20 -4.55 -11.92 -4.69
CA GLY A 20 -4.23 -13.03 -3.77
C GLY A 20 -4.79 -14.36 -4.26
N TYR A 21 -6.01 -14.36 -4.79
CA TYR A 21 -6.62 -15.54 -5.39
C TYR A 21 -5.84 -16.01 -6.63
N LEU A 22 -5.59 -15.12 -7.58
CA LEU A 22 -4.87 -15.43 -8.82
C LEU A 22 -3.48 -16.00 -8.53
N ILE A 23 -2.74 -15.38 -7.59
CA ILE A 23 -1.37 -15.80 -7.27
C ILE A 23 -1.34 -17.11 -6.46
N ALA A 24 -2.41 -17.46 -5.74
CA ALA A 24 -2.47 -18.69 -4.96
C ALA A 24 -2.79 -19.92 -5.83
N PHE A 25 -3.68 -19.79 -6.81
CA PHE A 25 -4.22 -20.93 -7.56
C PHE A 25 -3.65 -21.10 -8.97
N TYR A 26 -2.94 -20.10 -9.50
CA TYR A 26 -2.41 -20.13 -10.86
C TYR A 26 -0.93 -19.74 -10.91
N ASP A 27 -0.23 -20.31 -11.89
CA ASP A 27 1.24 -20.20 -12.07
C ASP A 27 1.65 -19.82 -13.50
N THR A 28 0.71 -19.36 -14.33
CA THR A 28 1.01 -19.01 -15.72
C THR A 28 1.55 -17.58 -15.85
N TRP A 29 2.45 -17.36 -16.80
CA TRP A 29 3.02 -16.03 -17.07
C TRP A 29 1.98 -14.91 -17.27
N PRO A 30 0.88 -15.12 -18.03
CA PRO A 30 -0.16 -14.10 -18.19
C PRO A 30 -0.88 -13.75 -16.88
N VAL A 31 -0.97 -14.70 -15.95
CA VAL A 31 -1.55 -14.45 -14.63
C VAL A 31 -0.65 -13.52 -13.82
N PHE A 32 0.66 -13.74 -13.81
CA PHE A 32 1.59 -12.84 -13.12
C PHE A 32 1.52 -11.41 -13.65
N ALA A 33 1.43 -11.24 -14.98
CA ALA A 33 1.25 -9.92 -15.59
C ALA A 33 -0.08 -9.27 -15.14
N SER A 34 -1.17 -10.04 -15.15
CA SER A 34 -2.50 -9.56 -14.72
C SER A 34 -2.52 -9.16 -13.25
N VAL A 35 -1.93 -9.99 -12.37
CA VAL A 35 -1.79 -9.70 -10.94
C VAL A 35 -1.00 -8.42 -10.73
N GLY A 36 0.10 -8.21 -11.47
CA GLY A 36 0.88 -6.98 -11.42
C GLY A 36 0.04 -5.74 -11.75
N LEU A 37 -0.75 -5.81 -12.82
CA LEU A 37 -1.63 -4.70 -13.22
C LEU A 37 -2.71 -4.39 -12.16
N PHE A 38 -3.41 -5.42 -11.66
CA PHE A 38 -4.42 -5.25 -10.60
C PHE A 38 -3.80 -4.72 -9.31
N TYR A 39 -2.60 -5.18 -8.95
CA TYR A 39 -1.89 -4.75 -7.76
C TYR A 39 -1.49 -3.28 -7.86
N LEU A 40 -0.94 -2.85 -9.00
CA LEU A 40 -0.60 -1.45 -9.26
C LEU A 40 -1.83 -0.55 -9.21
N ALA A 41 -2.95 -0.98 -9.79
CA ALA A 41 -4.21 -0.25 -9.72
C ALA A 41 -4.73 -0.12 -8.27
N GLY A 42 -4.67 -1.21 -7.49
CA GLY A 42 -5.02 -1.20 -6.06
C GLY A 42 -4.13 -0.24 -5.24
N CYS A 43 -2.84 -0.23 -5.51
CA CYS A 43 -1.89 0.68 -4.86
C CYS A 43 -2.16 2.14 -5.24
N ALA A 44 -2.33 2.42 -6.54
CA ALA A 44 -2.60 3.77 -7.03
C ALA A 44 -3.90 4.34 -6.45
N THR A 45 -4.97 3.53 -6.37
CA THR A 45 -6.24 3.95 -5.74
C THR A 45 -6.09 4.24 -4.25
N LEU A 46 -5.32 3.44 -3.50
CA LEU A 46 -5.05 3.71 -2.08
C LEU A 46 -4.18 4.95 -1.87
N VAL A 47 -3.14 5.14 -2.69
CA VAL A 47 -2.25 6.30 -2.61
C VAL A 47 -3.00 7.58 -2.94
N THR A 48 -3.71 7.62 -4.07
CA THR A 48 -4.53 8.79 -4.47
C THR A 48 -5.58 9.12 -3.42
N ARG A 49 -6.34 8.13 -2.94
CA ARG A 49 -7.32 8.30 -1.84
C ARG A 49 -6.66 8.83 -0.58
N SER A 50 -5.51 8.30 -0.21
CA SER A 50 -4.75 8.76 0.96
C SER A 50 -4.29 10.21 0.78
N GLY A 51 -3.92 10.61 -0.44
CA GLY A 51 -3.57 11.97 -0.81
C GLY A 51 -4.74 12.95 -0.73
N TYR A 52 -5.95 12.56 -1.14
CA TYR A 52 -7.16 13.41 -1.07
C TYR A 52 -7.65 13.65 0.36
N ARG A 53 -7.37 12.72 1.29
CA ARG A 53 -7.75 12.85 2.71
C ARG A 53 -6.76 13.65 3.56
N ARG A 54 -5.62 14.08 3.00
CA ARG A 54 -4.63 14.87 3.75
C ARG A 54 -5.12 16.31 3.95
N LEU A 55 -5.27 16.72 5.20
CA LEU A 55 -5.56 18.10 5.58
C LEU A 55 -4.36 19.04 5.34
N ASP A 56 -3.15 18.49 5.25
CA ASP A 56 -1.90 19.25 5.04
C ASP A 56 -1.76 19.86 3.64
N ARG A 57 -2.63 19.49 2.67
CA ARG A 57 -2.56 20.01 1.28
C ARG A 57 -2.66 21.55 1.22
N TYR A 58 -3.32 22.18 2.20
CA TYR A 58 -3.41 23.64 2.27
C TYR A 58 -2.14 24.32 2.83
N LYS A 59 -1.31 23.63 3.64
CA LYS A 59 -0.12 24.23 4.28
C LYS A 59 1.19 23.97 3.54
N ALA A 60 1.20 23.01 2.61
CA ALA A 60 2.40 22.67 1.84
C ALA A 60 2.82 23.77 0.85
N ASN A 61 1.88 24.59 0.36
CA ASN A 61 2.20 25.70 -0.54
C ASN A 61 2.74 26.96 0.17
N GLU A 62 2.58 27.10 1.48
CA GLU A 62 2.94 28.35 2.17
C GLU A 62 4.04 28.24 3.23
N GLN A 63 4.37 27.06 3.82
CA GLN A 63 5.16 27.09 5.07
C GLN A 63 6.30 26.08 5.30
N GLN A 64 6.63 25.13 4.41
CA GLN A 64 7.71 24.16 4.75
C GLN A 64 8.68 23.86 3.59
N PRO A 65 9.64 24.78 3.29
CA PRO A 65 10.76 24.50 2.39
C PRO A 65 11.81 23.52 2.97
N ASN A 66 11.63 23.03 4.21
CA ASN A 66 12.68 22.35 4.97
C ASN A 66 12.29 20.97 5.54
N LYS A 67 11.29 20.28 4.96
CA LYS A 67 11.13 18.83 5.20
C LYS A 67 12.06 18.08 4.25
N LYS A 68 13.31 17.95 4.67
CA LYS A 68 14.35 17.13 4.03
C LYS A 68 14.00 15.65 4.21
N ASN A 69 12.95 15.19 3.54
CA ASN A 69 12.62 13.77 3.50
C ASN A 69 13.76 13.07 2.75
N ILE A 70 14.41 12.11 3.40
CA ILE A 70 15.53 11.33 2.83
C ILE A 70 15.07 10.58 1.56
N LEU A 71 13.78 10.26 1.48
CA LEU A 71 13.16 9.58 0.35
C LEU A 71 12.20 10.52 -0.38
N PRO A 72 12.13 10.44 -1.72
CA PRO A 72 11.15 11.19 -2.47
C PRO A 72 9.74 10.71 -2.12
N GLU A 73 8.78 11.64 -2.11
CA GLU A 73 7.45 11.40 -1.55
C GLU A 73 6.72 10.23 -2.23
N TRP A 74 6.80 10.14 -3.56
CA TRP A 74 6.21 9.04 -4.32
C TRP A 74 6.74 7.68 -3.86
N LEU A 75 8.07 7.53 -3.72
CA LEU A 75 8.68 6.28 -3.29
C LEU A 75 8.27 5.90 -1.87
N TYR A 76 8.27 6.88 -0.95
CA TYR A 76 7.79 6.67 0.42
C TYR A 76 6.32 6.24 0.45
N GLU A 77 5.48 6.77 -0.45
CA GLU A 77 4.07 6.39 -0.52
C GLU A 77 3.83 4.97 -1.03
N TYR A 78 4.68 4.45 -1.92
CA TYR A 78 4.54 3.09 -2.44
C TYR A 78 5.28 2.04 -1.59
N LEU A 79 6.24 2.45 -0.76
CA LEU A 79 7.10 1.58 0.06
C LEU A 79 6.37 0.49 0.88
N PRO A 80 5.31 0.78 1.67
CA PRO A 80 4.67 -0.28 2.46
C PRO A 80 3.95 -1.31 1.56
N TYR A 81 3.50 -0.90 0.37
CA TYR A 81 2.85 -1.80 -0.57
C TYR A 81 3.88 -2.69 -1.27
N THR A 82 5.03 -2.15 -1.68
CA THR A 82 6.09 -3.00 -2.28
C THR A 82 6.56 -4.08 -1.31
N TYR A 83 6.75 -3.76 -0.03
CA TYR A 83 7.06 -4.76 1.00
C TYR A 83 5.97 -5.82 1.13
N PHE A 84 4.70 -5.42 1.09
CA PHE A 84 3.59 -6.36 1.14
C PHE A 84 3.57 -7.30 -0.07
N ALA A 85 3.79 -6.78 -1.29
CA ALA A 85 3.85 -7.57 -2.51
C ALA A 85 4.97 -8.62 -2.45
N PHE A 86 6.19 -8.22 -2.08
CA PHE A 86 7.32 -9.14 -1.95
C PHE A 86 7.08 -10.21 -0.88
N ALA A 87 6.52 -9.81 0.27
CA ALA A 87 6.18 -10.75 1.33
C ALA A 87 5.16 -11.79 0.85
N THR A 88 4.09 -11.37 0.15
CA THR A 88 3.06 -12.28 -0.37
C THR A 88 3.63 -13.26 -1.40
N VAL A 89 4.47 -12.79 -2.33
CA VAL A 89 5.09 -13.66 -3.34
C VAL A 89 6.02 -14.68 -2.67
N MET A 90 6.88 -14.24 -1.74
CA MET A 90 7.77 -15.14 -1.01
C MET A 90 6.98 -16.18 -0.22
N LEU A 91 5.91 -15.78 0.45
CA LEU A 91 5.10 -16.68 1.26
C LEU A 91 4.37 -17.73 0.42
N LEU A 92 3.83 -17.36 -0.75
CA LEU A 92 2.99 -18.25 -1.56
C LEU A 92 3.76 -19.08 -2.59
N LYS A 93 4.89 -18.59 -3.10
CA LYS A 93 5.65 -19.26 -4.18
C LYS A 93 6.93 -19.93 -3.71
N THR A 94 7.30 -19.78 -2.44
CA THR A 94 8.51 -20.39 -1.88
C THR A 94 8.16 -21.53 -0.94
N SER A 95 8.85 -22.67 -1.10
CA SER A 95 8.72 -23.85 -0.22
C SER A 95 9.74 -23.88 0.92
N LEU A 96 10.79 -23.05 0.85
CA LEU A 96 11.84 -22.97 1.87
C LEU A 96 11.33 -22.30 3.15
N PRO A 97 11.36 -22.99 4.32
CA PRO A 97 10.82 -22.44 5.57
C PRO A 97 11.49 -21.14 6.03
N SER A 98 12.79 -21.00 5.78
CA SER A 98 13.56 -19.80 6.12
C SER A 98 13.06 -18.55 5.37
N LEU A 99 12.74 -18.70 4.08
CA LEU A 99 12.19 -17.62 3.25
C LEU A 99 10.75 -17.28 3.63
N GLN A 100 9.94 -18.27 4.02
CA GLN A 100 8.60 -18.02 4.55
C GLN A 100 8.64 -17.26 5.87
N PHE A 101 9.59 -17.57 6.76
CA PHE A 101 9.81 -16.81 7.99
C PHE A 101 10.25 -15.36 7.70
N LEU A 102 11.18 -15.17 6.76
CA LEU A 102 11.58 -13.83 6.30
C LEU A 102 10.40 -13.05 5.73
N ALA A 103 9.56 -13.70 4.91
CA ALA A 103 8.36 -13.11 4.35
C ALA A 103 7.39 -12.64 5.43
N PHE A 104 7.21 -13.44 6.49
CA PHE A 104 6.38 -13.07 7.64
C PHE A 104 6.92 -11.84 8.38
N LEU A 105 8.24 -11.76 8.62
CA LEU A 105 8.86 -10.57 9.20
C LEU A 105 8.68 -9.33 8.32
N LEU A 106 8.86 -9.48 7.01
CA LEU A 106 8.65 -8.40 6.04
C LEU A 106 7.19 -7.92 6.05
N MET A 107 6.24 -8.86 6.15
CA MET A 107 4.80 -8.57 6.27
C MET A 107 4.49 -7.77 7.54
N MET A 108 5.07 -8.14 8.69
CA MET A 108 4.93 -7.39 9.94
C MET A 108 5.46 -5.95 9.81
N LEU A 109 6.62 -5.77 9.18
CA LEU A 109 7.20 -4.44 8.94
C LEU A 109 6.31 -3.60 8.01
N ALA A 110 5.79 -4.19 6.94
CA ALA A 110 4.86 -3.53 6.02
C ALA A 110 3.59 -3.07 6.75
N LEU A 111 3.00 -3.93 7.59
CA LEU A 111 1.82 -3.62 8.39
C LEU A 111 2.10 -2.51 9.39
N ARG A 112 3.22 -2.58 10.13
CA ARG A 112 3.66 -1.56 11.08
C ARG A 112 3.78 -0.19 10.39
N ASN A 113 4.43 -0.14 9.23
CA ASN A 113 4.58 1.09 8.46
C ASN A 113 3.22 1.64 7.99
N LEU A 114 2.31 0.77 7.57
CA LEU A 114 0.96 1.17 7.17
C LEU A 114 0.16 1.72 8.36
N LEU A 115 0.21 1.07 9.53
CA LEU A 115 -0.48 1.50 10.74
C LEU A 115 0.03 2.85 11.23
N PHE A 116 1.36 3.05 11.30
CA PHE A 116 1.92 4.35 11.67
C PHE A 116 1.54 5.44 10.68
N ARG A 117 1.56 5.14 9.37
CA ARG A 117 1.11 6.08 8.34
C ARG A 117 -0.34 6.47 8.52
N VAL A 118 -1.23 5.51 8.78
CA VAL A 118 -2.66 5.77 9.01
C VAL A 118 -2.84 6.60 10.28
N ASN A 119 -2.17 6.25 11.38
CA ASN A 119 -2.26 6.96 12.64
C ASN A 119 -1.76 8.41 12.51
N ASN A 120 -0.59 8.61 11.91
CA ASN A 120 0.01 9.93 11.74
C ASN A 120 -0.82 10.85 10.81
N ARG A 121 -1.56 10.28 9.84
CA ARG A 121 -2.45 11.04 8.95
C ARG A 121 -3.85 11.28 9.54
N ARG A 122 -4.25 10.56 10.59
CA ARG A 122 -5.54 10.73 11.29
C ARG A 122 -5.45 11.64 12.52
N LYS A 123 -4.26 11.87 13.07
CA LYS A 123 -4.07 12.87 14.13
C LYS A 123 -4.37 14.25 13.57
N ALA A 124 -5.49 14.85 14.00
CA ALA A 124 -5.71 16.28 13.85
C ALA A 124 -4.59 17.03 14.59
N LYS A 125 -4.27 18.27 14.17
CA LYS A 125 -3.33 19.10 14.93
C LYS A 125 -3.79 19.14 16.39
N SER A 126 -2.93 18.68 17.30
CA SER A 126 -3.01 19.06 18.71
C SER A 126 -3.12 20.58 18.76
N LEU A 127 -4.17 21.09 19.41
CA LEU A 127 -4.35 22.52 19.69
C LEU A 127 -3.48 22.99 20.87
N PHE A 128 -2.59 22.12 21.35
CA PHE A 128 -1.63 22.38 22.42
C PHE A 128 -0.22 22.19 21.87
#